data_AF-A0A1L9T6I7-F1
#
_entry.id   AF-A0A1L9T6I7-F1
#
_cell.length_a   1.000
_cell.length_b   1.000
_cell.length_c   1.000
_cell.angle_alpha   90.00
_cell.angle_beta   90.00
_cell.angle_gamma   90.00
#
_symmetry.space_group_name_H-M   'P 1'
#
loop_
_entity.id
_entity.type
_entity.pdbx_description
1 polymer ?
#
loop_
_entity_poly.entity_id
_entity_poly.type
_entity_poly.pdbx_seq_one_letter_code
_entity_poly.pdbx_strand_id
1 'polypeptide(L)'
;LAVPQAPTLQASIQPLESRIATMEPVTDIVFPSPTGNGNREERDLFHAMSNTGAVSLAAALAAYQKRHEPNRKVPYTLLVCDSTPGRLDRLDFTTQRSRWSGAMAVGTWKYFPWPFAITQALWYSLLGANRAWEWVRGTEPSGVWANQVINDLAISPIESNRLCLYSKKDEIIWWEDLVQAVAQIKGLGYKVDLEIFKGSPHVGHMRLHPQQYWNKILSASKETKPRC
;
A
#
# COMPACT_ATOMS: atom_id res chain seq x y z
N LEU A 1 2.35 11.83 -28.58
CA LEU A 1 1.63 10.53 -28.50
C LEU A 1 1.79 9.99 -27.09
N ALA A 2 0.84 10.28 -26.21
CA ALA A 2 0.84 9.72 -24.87
C ALA A 2 0.34 8.27 -24.97
N VAL A 3 1.23 7.29 -24.79
CA VAL A 3 0.83 5.90 -24.59
C VAL A 3 -0.06 5.88 -23.34
N PRO A 4 -1.31 5.39 -23.39
CA PRO A 4 -2.13 5.24 -22.20
C PRO A 4 -1.38 4.32 -21.24
N GLN A 5 -0.82 4.89 -20.18
CA GLN A 5 -0.19 4.08 -19.16
C GLN A 5 -1.30 3.37 -18.38
N ALA A 6 -1.05 2.11 -18.00
CA ALA A 6 -1.94 1.44 -17.07
C ALA A 6 -2.11 2.31 -15.81
N PRO A 7 -3.32 2.48 -15.27
CA PRO A 7 -3.59 3.37 -14.11
C PRO A 7 -2.68 3.10 -12.91
N THR A 8 -2.26 1.83 -12.75
CA THR A 8 -1.34 1.38 -11.71
C THR A 8 0.09 1.89 -11.89
N LEU A 9 0.59 1.90 -13.13
CA LEU A 9 1.90 2.45 -13.45
C LEU A 9 1.89 3.97 -13.25
N GLN A 10 0.83 4.64 -13.72
CA GLN A 10 0.65 6.08 -13.58
C GLN A 10 0.68 6.52 -12.11
N ALA A 11 -0.07 5.87 -11.23
CA ALA A 11 -0.06 6.16 -9.79
C ALA A 11 1.32 5.95 -9.14
N SER A 12 2.16 5.08 -9.71
CA SER A 12 3.49 4.76 -9.17
C SER A 12 4.57 5.74 -9.61
N ILE A 13 4.46 6.31 -10.82
CA ILE A 13 5.51 7.15 -11.44
C ILE A 13 5.16 8.65 -11.48
N GLN A 14 3.94 9.03 -11.16
CA GLN A 14 3.52 10.44 -11.15
C GLN A 14 4.29 11.27 -10.09
N PRO A 15 4.60 12.54 -10.40
CA PRO A 15 5.13 13.48 -9.41
C PRO A 15 4.23 13.55 -8.17
N LEU A 16 4.82 13.76 -6.99
CA LEU A 16 4.10 13.78 -5.72
C LEU A 16 2.91 14.76 -5.71
N GLU A 17 3.14 16.01 -6.10
CA GLU A 17 2.08 17.02 -6.17
C GLU A 17 0.92 16.61 -7.09
N SER A 18 1.24 15.96 -8.22
CA SER A 18 0.22 15.46 -9.14
C SER A 18 -0.59 14.32 -8.53
N ARG A 19 0.04 13.44 -7.74
CA ARG A 19 -0.66 12.35 -7.04
C ARG A 19 -1.63 12.90 -5.99
N ILE A 20 -1.18 13.88 -5.21
CA ILE A 20 -2.01 14.56 -4.20
C ILE A 20 -3.19 15.27 -4.88
N ALA A 21 -2.92 16.09 -5.90
CA ALA A 21 -3.95 16.82 -6.64
C ALA A 21 -5.02 15.89 -7.27
N THR A 22 -4.63 14.70 -7.73
CA THR A 22 -5.57 13.72 -8.28
C THR A 22 -6.55 13.17 -7.23
N MET A 23 -6.16 13.16 -5.95
CA MET A 23 -6.99 12.69 -4.84
C MET A 23 -7.77 13.80 -4.14
N GLU A 24 -7.49 15.08 -4.41
CA GLU A 24 -8.23 16.21 -3.83
C GLU A 24 -9.76 16.08 -4.01
N PRO A 25 -10.31 15.71 -5.20
CA PRO A 25 -11.76 15.54 -5.35
C PRO A 25 -12.34 14.40 -4.50
N VAL A 26 -11.57 13.33 -4.27
CA VAL A 26 -12.01 12.20 -3.41
C VAL A 26 -12.07 12.67 -1.96
N THR A 27 -11.03 13.38 -1.52
CA THR A 27 -10.99 14.00 -0.20
C THR A 27 -12.16 14.96 0.00
N ASP A 28 -12.54 15.73 -1.01
CA ASP A 28 -13.66 16.68 -0.93
C ASP A 28 -15.02 15.99 -0.79
N ILE A 29 -15.19 14.85 -1.46
CA ILE A 29 -16.43 14.07 -1.39
C ILE A 29 -16.55 13.35 -0.05
N VAL A 30 -15.46 12.77 0.44
CA VAL A 30 -15.44 12.00 1.69
C VAL A 30 -15.44 12.93 2.91
N PHE A 31 -14.76 14.08 2.82
CA PHE A 31 -14.62 15.07 3.88
C PHE A 31 -15.14 16.46 3.44
N PRO A 32 -16.45 16.61 3.19
CA PRO A 32 -17.02 17.84 2.61
C PRO A 32 -17.02 19.05 3.55
N SER A 33 -16.81 18.84 4.86
CA SER A 33 -16.67 19.93 5.83
C SER A 33 -15.38 19.79 6.66
N PRO A 34 -14.73 20.90 7.05
CA PRO A 34 -13.64 20.89 8.03
C PRO A 34 -14.03 20.26 9.37
N THR A 35 -15.34 20.23 9.60
CA THR A 35 -16.06 19.78 10.77
C THR A 35 -16.86 18.52 10.47
N GLY A 36 -16.35 17.58 9.65
CA GLY A 36 -16.71 16.18 9.89
C GLY A 36 -16.32 15.92 11.34
N ASN A 37 -17.26 16.07 12.27
CA ASN A 37 -16.95 16.45 13.66
C ASN A 37 -16.20 15.36 14.42
N GLY A 38 -15.91 14.22 13.77
CA GLY A 38 -15.55 12.99 14.43
C GLY A 38 -16.62 12.58 15.43
N ASN A 39 -17.85 13.08 15.28
CA ASN A 39 -18.96 12.62 16.09
C ASN A 39 -19.08 11.12 15.78
N ARG A 40 -19.21 10.31 16.84
CA ARG A 40 -18.91 8.86 16.84
C ARG A 40 -19.58 8.03 15.73
N GLU A 41 -20.54 8.60 15.01
CA GLU A 41 -21.36 7.97 13.98
C GLU A 41 -20.79 8.09 12.54
N GLU A 42 -19.93 9.08 12.26
CA GLU A 42 -19.32 9.31 10.94
C GLU A 42 -17.84 8.93 10.96
N ARG A 43 -17.54 7.63 11.04
CA ARG A 43 -16.17 7.11 11.01
C ARG A 43 -15.97 6.29 9.75
N ASP A 44 -15.02 6.73 8.93
CA ASP A 44 -14.72 6.09 7.67
C ASP A 44 -13.86 4.84 7.85
N LEU A 45 -14.07 3.90 6.93
CA LEU A 45 -13.24 2.71 6.74
C LEU A 45 -12.46 2.92 5.45
N PHE A 46 -11.14 2.86 5.54
CA PHE A 46 -10.29 2.84 4.37
C PHE A 46 -9.90 1.42 4.00
N HIS A 47 -9.83 1.18 2.70
CA HIS A 47 -9.43 -0.10 2.15
C HIS A 47 -8.39 0.11 1.06
N ALA A 48 -7.14 -0.17 1.40
CA ALA A 48 -6.02 -0.14 0.47
C ALA A 48 -5.79 -1.54 -0.10
N MET A 49 -5.98 -1.67 -1.42
CA MET A 49 -5.66 -2.89 -2.17
C MET A 49 -4.32 -2.71 -2.89
N SER A 50 -3.36 -3.60 -2.63
CA SER A 50 -1.97 -3.54 -3.12
C SER A 50 -1.18 -2.32 -2.63
N ASN A 51 0.12 -2.27 -2.96
CA ASN A 51 0.96 -1.10 -2.72
C ASN A 51 0.45 0.13 -3.48
N THR A 52 -0.11 -0.03 -4.68
CA THR A 52 -0.63 1.11 -5.45
C THR A 52 -1.84 1.73 -4.77
N GLY A 53 -2.75 0.91 -4.21
CA GLY A 53 -3.86 1.42 -3.41
C GLY A 53 -3.40 2.14 -2.15
N ALA A 54 -2.31 1.67 -1.52
CA ALA A 54 -1.68 2.39 -0.41
C ALA A 54 -1.10 3.75 -0.85
N VAL A 55 -0.51 3.85 -2.05
CA VAL A 55 -0.05 5.15 -2.60
C VAL A 55 -1.23 6.10 -2.82
N SER A 56 -2.34 5.63 -3.39
CA SER A 56 -3.54 6.45 -3.55
C SER A 56 -4.14 6.89 -2.22
N LEU A 57 -4.17 6.00 -1.22
CA LEU A 57 -4.60 6.34 0.13
C LEU A 57 -3.70 7.42 0.73
N ALA A 58 -2.37 7.24 0.69
CA ALA A 58 -1.43 8.25 1.19
C ALA A 58 -1.62 9.61 0.53
N ALA A 59 -1.89 9.64 -0.79
CA ALA A 59 -2.22 10.86 -1.51
C ALA A 59 -3.52 11.51 -1.02
N ALA A 60 -4.56 10.72 -0.74
CA ALA A 60 -5.80 11.23 -0.15
C ALA A 60 -5.57 11.81 1.27
N LEU A 61 -4.78 11.12 2.11
CA LEU A 61 -4.44 11.60 3.46
C LEU A 61 -3.63 12.90 3.40
N ALA A 62 -2.67 13.01 2.48
CA ALA A 62 -1.90 14.23 2.27
C ALA A 62 -2.76 15.38 1.71
N ALA A 63 -3.68 15.09 0.78
CA ALA A 63 -4.64 16.07 0.27
C ALA A 63 -5.56 16.59 1.40
N TYR A 64 -5.99 15.70 2.30
CA TYR A 64 -6.73 16.08 3.50
C TYR A 64 -5.92 17.03 4.38
N GLN A 65 -4.67 16.69 4.72
CA GLN A 65 -3.80 17.57 5.52
C GLN A 65 -3.59 18.95 4.88
N LYS A 66 -3.47 19.01 3.54
CA LYS A 66 -3.30 20.27 2.81
C LYS A 66 -4.53 21.17 2.89
N ARG A 67 -5.72 20.57 2.95
CA ARG A 67 -7.00 21.29 2.95
C ARG A 67 -7.46 21.69 4.35
N HIS A 68 -7.10 20.89 5.36
CA HIS A 68 -7.42 21.14 6.76
C HIS A 68 -6.20 21.71 7.51
N GLU A 69 -6.35 21.94 8.82
CA GLU A 69 -5.26 22.47 9.62
C GLU A 69 -4.07 21.48 9.66
N PRO A 70 -2.82 21.98 9.61
CA PRO A 70 -1.65 21.15 9.88
C PRO A 70 -1.82 20.54 11.28
N ASN A 71 -1.80 19.20 11.36
CA ASN A 71 -2.05 18.37 12.57
C ASN A 71 -3.50 17.91 12.80
N ARG A 72 -4.44 18.19 11.90
CA ARG A 72 -5.77 17.57 11.99
C ARG A 72 -5.67 16.13 11.49
N LYS A 73 -5.77 15.14 12.38
CA LYS A 73 -5.77 13.72 11.96
C LYS A 73 -6.99 13.37 11.10
N VAL A 74 -6.81 12.44 10.17
CA VAL A 74 -7.91 11.95 9.32
C VAL A 74 -8.84 11.07 10.16
N PRO A 75 -10.17 11.31 10.18
CA PRO A 75 -11.09 10.68 11.12
C PRO A 75 -11.56 9.28 10.69
N TYR A 76 -10.64 8.34 10.51
CA TYR A 76 -10.96 6.94 10.19
C TYR A 76 -10.71 6.01 11.38
N THR A 77 -11.43 4.89 11.42
CA THR A 77 -11.28 3.89 12.51
C THR A 77 -10.63 2.59 12.10
N LEU A 78 -10.79 2.20 10.84
CA LEU A 78 -10.28 0.95 10.33
C LEU A 78 -9.59 1.20 8.99
N LEU A 79 -8.35 0.78 8.91
CA LEU A 79 -7.62 0.64 7.66
C LEU A 79 -7.48 -0.84 7.33
N VAL A 80 -8.17 -1.28 6.29
CA VAL A 80 -8.00 -2.61 5.70
C VAL A 80 -6.89 -2.54 4.65
N CYS A 81 -5.90 -3.39 4.81
CA CYS A 81 -4.77 -3.54 3.90
C CYS A 81 -4.87 -4.92 3.24
N ASP A 82 -5.31 -4.97 1.99
CA ASP A 82 -5.36 -6.20 1.20
C ASP A 82 -4.09 -6.30 0.34
N SER A 83 -3.30 -7.34 0.61
CA SER A 83 -2.05 -7.60 -0.11
C SER A 83 -1.08 -6.41 -0.03
N THR A 84 -0.97 -5.80 1.15
CA THR A 84 -0.14 -4.62 1.47
C THR A 84 -0.03 -4.50 3.01
N PRO A 85 0.98 -3.83 3.60
CA PRO A 85 2.17 -3.27 2.97
C PRO A 85 3.12 -4.35 2.46
N GLY A 86 3.68 -4.12 1.27
CA GLY A 86 4.88 -4.81 0.83
C GLY A 86 6.14 -4.26 1.49
N ARG A 87 7.27 -4.96 1.33
CA ARG A 87 8.57 -4.41 1.70
C ARG A 87 8.92 -3.23 0.79
N LEU A 88 9.09 -2.08 1.42
CA LEU A 88 9.28 -0.78 0.79
C LEU A 88 10.51 -0.07 1.36
N ASP A 89 11.49 -0.83 1.88
CA ASP A 89 12.65 -0.26 2.52
C ASP A 89 13.74 0.13 1.51
N ARG A 90 14.41 1.26 1.75
CA ARG A 90 15.53 1.70 0.91
C ARG A 90 16.80 0.88 1.14
N LEU A 91 16.89 0.12 2.23
CA LEU A 91 18.12 -0.44 2.77
C LEU A 91 18.45 -1.84 2.22
N ASP A 92 17.44 -2.67 1.94
CA ASP A 92 17.63 -4.06 1.50
C ASP A 92 17.43 -4.25 -0.02
N PHE A 93 17.93 -3.30 -0.80
CA PHE A 93 17.77 -3.27 -2.26
C PHE A 93 18.39 -4.50 -2.95
N THR A 94 19.44 -5.10 -2.39
CA THR A 94 20.12 -6.26 -3.00
C THR A 94 19.26 -7.51 -2.98
N THR A 95 18.59 -7.80 -1.87
CA THR A 95 17.69 -8.97 -1.75
C THR A 95 16.41 -8.75 -2.54
N GLN A 96 15.85 -7.53 -2.52
CA GLN A 96 14.65 -7.18 -3.28
C GLN A 96 14.90 -7.23 -4.79
N ARG A 97 16.03 -6.69 -5.27
CA ARG A 97 16.43 -6.73 -6.69
C ARG A 97 16.61 -8.17 -7.18
N SER A 98 17.17 -9.05 -6.35
CA SER A 98 17.31 -10.48 -6.66
C SER A 98 15.93 -11.14 -6.84
N ARG A 99 15.01 -10.93 -5.89
CA ARG A 99 13.66 -11.51 -5.93
C ARG A 99 12.84 -11.00 -7.12
N TRP A 100 12.82 -9.69 -7.35
CA TRP A 100 12.10 -9.08 -8.47
C TRP A 100 12.67 -9.49 -9.82
N SER A 101 14.00 -9.58 -9.94
CA SER A 101 14.64 -10.09 -11.16
C SER A 101 14.23 -11.54 -11.46
N GLY A 102 14.08 -12.37 -10.43
CA GLY A 102 13.59 -13.74 -10.57
C GLY A 102 12.14 -13.80 -11.03
N ALA A 103 11.24 -13.02 -10.42
CA ALA A 103 9.83 -12.96 -10.80
C ALA A 103 9.65 -12.47 -12.26
N MET A 104 10.34 -11.41 -12.64
CA MET A 104 10.33 -10.89 -14.01
C MET A 104 10.91 -11.90 -15.00
N ALA A 105 11.99 -12.61 -14.62
CA ALA A 105 12.56 -13.67 -15.44
C ALA A 105 11.58 -14.83 -15.63
N VAL A 106 10.84 -15.26 -14.59
CA VAL A 106 9.83 -16.33 -14.71
C VAL A 106 8.76 -15.98 -15.75
N GLY A 107 8.30 -14.72 -15.77
CA GLY A 107 7.32 -14.24 -16.73
C GLY A 107 7.86 -14.03 -18.15
N THR A 108 9.17 -13.83 -18.31
CA THR A 108 9.74 -13.36 -19.58
C THR A 108 10.74 -14.29 -20.25
N TRP A 109 11.31 -15.26 -19.52
CA TRP A 109 12.41 -16.08 -20.04
C TRP A 109 12.03 -16.89 -21.28
N LYS A 110 10.77 -17.32 -21.39
CA LYS A 110 10.27 -18.11 -22.52
C LYS A 110 10.28 -17.35 -23.85
N TYR A 111 10.36 -16.02 -23.80
CA TYR A 111 10.43 -15.16 -24.99
C TYR A 111 11.86 -14.92 -25.48
N PHE A 112 12.86 -15.39 -24.73
CA PHE A 112 14.27 -15.18 -25.07
C PHE A 112 14.97 -16.51 -25.39
N PRO A 113 15.93 -16.51 -26.34
CA PRO A 113 16.60 -17.74 -26.80
C PRO A 113 17.71 -18.24 -25.84
N TRP A 114 17.92 -17.58 -24.70
CA TRP A 114 19.03 -17.86 -23.77
C TRP A 114 18.55 -18.43 -22.42
N PRO A 115 19.46 -19.03 -21.62
CA PRO A 115 19.15 -19.57 -20.30
C PRO A 115 18.50 -18.58 -19.34
N PHE A 116 17.65 -19.10 -18.44
CA PHE A 116 16.96 -18.33 -17.40
C PHE A 116 17.88 -17.40 -16.60
N ALA A 117 19.09 -17.87 -16.26
CA ALA A 117 20.07 -17.09 -15.52
C ALA A 117 20.48 -15.79 -16.22
N ILE A 118 20.56 -15.80 -17.56
CA ILE A 118 20.88 -14.60 -18.35
C ILE A 118 19.70 -13.62 -18.34
N THR A 119 18.47 -14.12 -18.49
CA THR A 119 17.26 -13.29 -18.36
C THR A 119 17.15 -12.68 -16.97
N GLN A 120 17.44 -13.43 -15.92
CA GLN A 120 17.44 -12.92 -14.55
C GLN A 120 18.54 -11.87 -14.33
N ALA A 121 19.76 -12.11 -14.81
CA ALA A 121 20.86 -11.14 -14.70
C ALA A 121 20.56 -9.84 -15.45
N LEU A 122 19.89 -9.92 -16.61
CA LEU A 122 19.41 -8.76 -17.36
C LEU A 122 18.41 -7.94 -16.55
N TRP A 123 17.37 -8.58 -16.00
CA TRP A 123 16.39 -7.90 -15.15
C TRP A 123 17.02 -7.32 -13.89
N TYR A 124 17.95 -8.05 -13.27
CA TYR A 124 18.69 -7.57 -12.11
C TYR A 124 19.45 -6.28 -12.44
N SER A 125 20.13 -6.25 -13.58
CA SER A 125 20.88 -5.08 -14.06
C SER A 125 19.96 -3.90 -14.39
N LEU A 126 18.84 -4.15 -15.07
CA LEU A 126 17.84 -3.13 -15.42
C LEU A 126 17.20 -2.50 -14.17
N LEU A 127 16.83 -3.31 -13.18
CA LEU A 127 16.32 -2.82 -11.89
C LEU A 127 17.38 -1.99 -11.14
N GLY A 128 18.64 -2.42 -11.20
CA GLY A 128 19.79 -1.67 -10.68
C GLY A 128 19.94 -0.30 -11.33
N ALA A 129 19.91 -0.26 -12.67
CA ALA A 129 20.03 0.97 -13.46
C ALA A 129 18.84 1.93 -13.21
N ASN A 130 17.61 1.41 -13.15
CA ASN A 130 16.44 2.22 -12.84
C ASN A 130 16.56 2.88 -11.45
N ARG A 131 17.07 2.15 -10.46
CA ARG A 131 17.28 2.71 -9.11
C ARG A 131 18.40 3.74 -9.06
N ALA A 132 19.50 3.53 -9.79
CA ALA A 132 20.56 4.51 -9.92
C ALA A 132 20.01 5.79 -10.57
N TRP A 133 19.16 5.65 -11.57
CA TRP A 133 18.47 6.73 -12.24
C TRP A 133 17.48 7.48 -11.33
N GLU A 134 16.70 6.76 -10.51
CA GLU A 134 15.84 7.37 -9.47
C GLU A 134 16.65 8.10 -8.39
N TRP A 135 17.80 7.54 -8.00
CA TRP A 135 18.70 8.16 -7.03
C TRP A 135 19.28 9.47 -7.56
N VAL A 136 19.76 9.48 -8.82
CA VAL A 136 20.25 10.69 -9.49
C VAL A 136 19.15 11.75 -9.61
N ARG A 137 17.88 11.34 -9.78
CA ARG A 137 16.73 12.26 -9.82
C ARG A 137 16.22 12.69 -8.44
N GLY A 138 16.78 12.16 -7.35
CA GLY A 138 16.33 12.47 -5.98
C GLY A 138 14.88 12.08 -5.70
N THR A 139 14.27 11.23 -6.54
CA THR A 139 12.87 10.86 -6.41
C THR A 139 12.69 9.80 -5.33
N GLU A 140 11.89 10.10 -4.30
CA GLU A 140 11.47 9.10 -3.33
C GLU A 140 10.54 8.08 -3.98
N PRO A 141 10.80 6.76 -3.83
CA PRO A 141 9.87 5.75 -4.33
C PRO A 141 8.49 5.93 -3.71
N SER A 142 7.46 5.95 -4.55
CA SER A 142 6.09 6.27 -4.17
C SER A 142 5.56 5.39 -3.03
N GLY A 143 5.91 4.11 -3.00
CA GLY A 143 5.55 3.21 -1.90
C GLY A 143 6.27 3.52 -0.58
N VAL A 144 7.56 3.92 -0.61
CA VAL A 144 8.30 4.33 0.61
C VAL A 144 7.58 5.53 1.24
N TRP A 145 7.31 6.54 0.41
CA TRP A 145 6.56 7.73 0.81
C TRP A 145 5.17 7.38 1.35
N ALA A 146 4.43 6.50 0.67
CA ALA A 146 3.10 6.11 1.10
C ALA A 146 3.12 5.42 2.48
N ASN A 147 4.09 4.55 2.71
CA ASN A 147 4.27 3.89 4.00
C ASN A 147 4.63 4.90 5.11
N GLN A 148 5.41 5.94 4.81
CA GLN A 148 5.69 7.01 5.77
C GLN A 148 4.41 7.78 6.11
N VAL A 149 3.66 8.26 5.12
CA VAL A 149 2.42 9.03 5.31
C VAL A 149 1.36 8.25 6.07
N ILE A 150 1.11 6.99 5.69
CA ILE A 150 0.10 6.14 6.35
C ILE A 150 0.46 5.85 7.81
N ASN A 151 1.75 5.81 8.15
CA ASN A 151 2.25 5.53 9.50
C ASN A 151 2.62 6.79 10.30
N ASP A 152 2.41 7.98 9.74
CA ASP A 152 2.70 9.24 10.44
C ASP A 152 1.63 9.51 11.50
N LEU A 153 2.03 9.60 12.76
CA LEU A 153 1.16 9.86 13.90
C LEU A 153 0.50 11.25 13.88
N ALA A 154 1.06 12.19 13.11
CA ALA A 154 0.46 13.51 12.87
C ALA A 154 -0.71 13.46 11.89
N ILE A 155 -0.74 12.44 11.01
CA ILE A 155 -1.74 12.28 9.94
C ILE A 155 -2.78 11.22 10.32
N SER A 156 -2.28 10.06 10.74
CA SER A 156 -3.06 8.86 11.01
C SER A 156 -3.33 8.70 12.53
N PRO A 157 -4.59 8.58 12.96
CA PRO A 157 -4.93 8.38 14.37
C PRO A 157 -4.40 7.06 14.91
N ILE A 158 -3.69 7.11 16.04
CA ILE A 158 -3.08 5.93 16.68
C ILE A 158 -4.15 4.95 17.18
N GLU A 159 -5.35 5.46 17.46
CA GLU A 159 -6.53 4.73 17.87
C GLU A 159 -7.19 3.95 16.72
N SER A 160 -6.76 4.17 15.47
CA SER A 160 -7.25 3.38 14.34
C SER A 160 -6.71 1.95 14.39
N ASN A 161 -7.60 1.00 14.14
CA ASN A 161 -7.21 -0.39 13.94
C ASN A 161 -6.77 -0.59 12.49
N ARG A 162 -5.88 -1.56 12.30
CA ARG A 162 -5.46 -2.00 10.98
C ARG A 162 -5.75 -3.49 10.82
N LEU A 163 -6.20 -3.87 9.65
CA LEU A 163 -6.45 -5.25 9.29
C LEU A 163 -5.67 -5.59 8.03
N CYS A 164 -4.61 -6.40 8.16
CA CYS A 164 -3.80 -6.84 7.04
C CYS A 164 -4.25 -8.23 6.57
N LEU A 165 -4.75 -8.30 5.34
CA LEU A 165 -5.19 -9.49 4.65
C LEU A 165 -4.08 -9.94 3.69
N TYR A 166 -3.65 -11.19 3.79
CA TYR A 166 -2.51 -11.66 2.99
C TYR A 166 -2.58 -13.16 2.68
N SER A 167 -1.73 -13.62 1.75
CA SER A 167 -1.54 -15.04 1.45
C SER A 167 -0.08 -15.39 1.29
N LYS A 168 0.28 -16.63 1.66
CA LYS A 168 1.58 -17.23 1.30
C LYS A 168 1.70 -17.55 -0.21
N LYS A 169 0.61 -17.44 -0.97
CA LYS A 169 0.60 -17.62 -2.43
C LYS A 169 0.49 -16.30 -3.20
N ASP A 170 0.57 -15.17 -2.50
CA ASP A 170 0.77 -13.89 -3.15
C ASP A 170 2.19 -13.85 -3.75
N GLU A 171 2.26 -13.74 -5.07
CA GLU A 171 3.51 -13.73 -5.83
C GLU A 171 4.13 -12.34 -5.95
N ILE A 172 3.37 -11.30 -5.61
CA ILE A 172 3.78 -9.89 -5.71
C ILE A 172 4.24 -9.38 -4.34
N ILE A 173 3.41 -9.57 -3.32
CA ILE A 173 3.73 -9.19 -1.93
C ILE A 173 4.06 -10.43 -1.13
N TRP A 174 5.34 -10.60 -0.83
CA TRP A 174 5.79 -11.69 0.01
C TRP A 174 5.24 -11.56 1.44
N TRP A 175 4.74 -12.66 1.96
CA TRP A 175 4.08 -12.66 3.26
C TRP A 175 5.04 -12.41 4.42
N GLU A 176 6.31 -12.84 4.32
CA GLU A 176 7.33 -12.57 5.34
C GLU A 176 7.61 -11.07 5.47
N ASP A 177 7.73 -10.43 4.31
CA ASP A 177 7.95 -8.99 4.17
C ASP A 177 6.78 -8.20 4.78
N LEU A 178 5.55 -8.62 4.53
CA LEU A 178 4.34 -8.03 5.13
C LEU A 178 4.29 -8.23 6.65
N VAL A 179 4.58 -9.43 7.14
CA VAL A 179 4.57 -9.73 8.58
C VAL A 179 5.64 -8.90 9.31
N GLN A 180 6.82 -8.73 8.71
CA GLN A 180 7.86 -7.87 9.26
C GLN A 180 7.43 -6.40 9.31
N ALA A 181 6.82 -5.89 8.24
CA ALA A 181 6.29 -4.52 8.21
C ALA A 181 5.20 -4.32 9.28
N VAL A 182 4.32 -5.32 9.47
CA VAL A 182 3.29 -5.29 10.51
C VAL A 182 3.90 -5.28 11.92
N ALA A 183 4.99 -6.01 12.15
CA ALA A 183 5.70 -5.94 13.42
C ALA A 183 6.27 -4.54 13.69
N GLN A 184 6.80 -3.86 12.67
CA GLN A 184 7.26 -2.47 12.79
C GLN A 184 6.10 -1.52 13.09
N ILE A 185 4.97 -1.65 12.38
CA ILE A 185 3.78 -0.83 12.60
C ILE A 185 3.21 -1.02 14.01
N LYS A 186 3.20 -2.25 14.53
CA LYS A 186 2.86 -2.54 15.93
C LYS A 186 3.84 -1.87 16.90
N GLY A 187 5.12 -1.84 16.58
CA GLY A 187 6.15 -1.13 17.36
C GLY A 187 5.91 0.38 17.47
N LEU A 188 5.20 0.98 16.51
CA LEU A 188 4.76 2.38 16.56
C LEU A 188 3.52 2.60 17.46
N GLY A 189 2.90 1.53 17.98
CA GLY A 189 1.75 1.56 18.88
C GLY A 189 0.40 1.29 18.23
N TYR A 190 0.32 1.06 16.91
CA TYR A 190 -0.93 0.74 16.24
C TYR A 190 -1.45 -0.66 16.61
N LYS A 191 -2.76 -0.80 16.75
CA LYS A 191 -3.41 -2.12 16.80
C LYS A 191 -3.51 -2.68 15.38
N VAL A 192 -2.84 -3.81 15.12
CA VAL A 192 -2.84 -4.46 13.80
C VAL A 192 -3.23 -5.94 13.92
N ASP A 193 -4.29 -6.30 13.22
CA ASP A 193 -4.76 -7.67 13.06
C ASP A 193 -4.29 -8.24 11.72
N LEU A 194 -4.02 -9.54 11.72
CA LEU A 194 -3.58 -10.29 10.55
C LEU A 194 -4.61 -11.36 10.21
N GLU A 195 -4.88 -11.53 8.92
CA GLU A 195 -5.72 -12.61 8.40
C GLU A 195 -5.03 -13.27 7.19
N ILE A 196 -4.82 -14.58 7.29
CA ILE A 196 -4.18 -15.37 6.24
C ILE A 196 -5.22 -16.11 5.40
N PHE A 197 -5.11 -15.97 4.08
CA PHE A 197 -5.99 -16.62 3.10
C PHE A 197 -5.22 -17.70 2.35
N LYS A 198 -5.58 -18.97 2.55
CA LYS A 198 -4.87 -20.10 1.94
C LYS A 198 -5.04 -20.10 0.41
N GLY A 199 -3.93 -20.12 -0.32
CA GLY A 199 -3.97 -20.37 -1.77
C GLY A 199 -4.48 -19.21 -2.64
N SER A 200 -4.73 -18.04 -2.07
CA SER A 200 -5.24 -16.90 -2.84
C SER A 200 -4.11 -16.11 -3.50
N PRO A 201 -4.30 -15.64 -4.74
CA PRO A 201 -3.33 -14.78 -5.42
C PRO A 201 -3.41 -13.36 -4.88
N HIS A 202 -2.49 -12.49 -5.33
CA HIS A 202 -2.47 -11.05 -5.01
C HIS A 202 -3.83 -10.38 -5.25
N VAL A 203 -4.37 -9.70 -4.23
CA VAL A 203 -5.70 -9.03 -4.23
C VAL A 203 -6.86 -9.98 -4.59
N GLY A 204 -6.61 -11.29 -4.54
CA GLY A 204 -7.57 -12.33 -4.89
C GLY A 204 -8.32 -12.93 -3.70
N HIS A 205 -8.06 -12.42 -2.49
CA HIS A 205 -8.57 -12.98 -1.23
C HIS A 205 -10.11 -12.99 -1.19
N MET A 206 -10.74 -11.85 -1.50
CA MET A 206 -12.20 -11.74 -1.56
C MET A 206 -12.82 -12.71 -2.58
N ARG A 207 -12.19 -12.86 -3.75
CA ARG A 207 -12.71 -13.72 -4.82
C ARG A 207 -12.64 -15.20 -4.46
N LEU A 208 -11.53 -15.63 -3.85
CA LEU A 208 -11.32 -17.04 -3.52
C LEU A 208 -12.02 -17.44 -2.21
N HIS A 209 -12.09 -16.53 -1.24
CA HIS A 209 -12.59 -16.79 0.12
C HIS A 209 -13.57 -15.70 0.60
N PRO A 210 -14.70 -15.47 -0.10
CA PRO A 210 -15.57 -14.33 0.16
C PRO A 210 -16.14 -14.30 1.58
N GLN A 211 -16.52 -15.45 2.12
CA GLN A 211 -17.08 -15.54 3.47
C GLN A 211 -16.03 -15.19 4.53
N GLN A 212 -14.83 -15.79 4.48
CA GLN A 212 -13.74 -15.47 5.40
C GLN A 212 -13.37 -13.98 5.32
N TYR A 213 -13.30 -13.45 4.10
CA TYR A 213 -12.93 -12.06 3.83
C TYR A 213 -13.89 -11.06 4.48
N TRP A 214 -15.18 -11.15 4.15
CA TRP A 214 -16.17 -10.22 4.68
C TRP A 214 -16.43 -10.43 6.18
N ASN A 215 -16.42 -11.68 6.67
CA ASN A 215 -16.56 -11.94 8.10
C ASN A 215 -15.44 -11.28 8.90
N LYS A 216 -14.19 -11.34 8.40
CA LYS A 216 -13.06 -10.70 9.07
C LYS A 216 -13.17 -9.17 9.08
N ILE A 217 -13.48 -8.55 7.94
CA ILE A 217 -13.67 -7.09 7.84
C ILE A 217 -14.81 -6.63 8.76
N LEU A 218 -15.94 -7.33 8.76
CA LEU A 218 -17.07 -7.02 9.63
C LEU A 218 -16.71 -7.14 11.11
N SER A 219 -15.92 -8.16 11.48
CA SER A 219 -15.48 -8.36 12.86
C SER A 219 -14.54 -7.23 13.30
N ALA A 220 -13.54 -6.89 12.48
CA ALA A 220 -12.63 -5.78 12.76
C ALA A 220 -13.37 -4.43 12.84
N SER A 221 -14.35 -4.20 11.96
CA SER A 221 -15.18 -2.99 12.00
C SER A 221 -15.97 -2.88 13.30
N LYS A 222 -16.59 -3.98 13.77
CA LYS A 222 -17.32 -4.00 15.05
C LYS A 222 -16.41 -3.69 16.24
N GLU A 223 -15.18 -4.19 16.24
CA GLU A 223 -14.21 -3.91 17.32
C GLU A 223 -13.78 -2.45 17.41
N THR A 224 -13.90 -1.70 16.31
CA THR A 224 -13.57 -0.26 16.29
C THR A 224 -14.71 0.64 16.75
N LYS A 225 -15.94 0.10 16.86
CA LYS A 225 -17.07 0.85 17.38
C LYS A 225 -16.93 0.97 18.90
N PRO A 226 -17.18 2.15 19.50
CA PRO A 226 -17.22 2.29 20.94
C PRO A 226 -18.23 1.28 21.51
N ARG A 227 -17.82 0.51 22.54
CA ARG A 227 -18.76 -0.33 23.29
C ARG A 227 -19.77 0.61 23.94
N CYS A 228 -21.04 0.46 23.59
CA CYS A 228 -22.15 1.14 24.26
C CYS A 228 -22.22 0.75 25.73
#